data_AF-A0A3B8VUM7-F1
#
_entry.id   AF-A0A3B8VUM7-F1
#
_cell.length_a   1.000
_cell.length_b   1.000
_cell.length_c   1.000
_cell.angle_alpha   90.00
_cell.angle_beta   90.00
_cell.angle_gamma   90.00
#
_symmetry.space_group_name_H-M   'P 1'
#
loop_
_entity.id
_entity.type
_entity.pdbx_description
1 polymer ?
#
loop_
_entity_poly.entity_id
_entity_poly.type
_entity_poly.pdbx_seq_one_letter_code
_entity_poly.pdbx_strand_id
1 'polypeptide(L)'
;MKKNIARLASIMLALQVVSTDAAKLDRFGGFTDVKGEKTGFFHTQKIGGRWWLVTPDGHGFFGIGLSHPVTGFSQGTVTFSYKGNQEAWLRDGIKKMRELGYNCVWSGPYSTERTRFGFVDHLLAERVYREEKIPHAIHVPLIKHQVELKPGETRPDVFSDEYAQFVRENVARYVTPNKDNPWIMGYYYGFGSFMRSGLWLNETLNRKPGSAG
;
A
#
# COMPACT_ATOMS: atom_id res chain seq x y z
N MET A 1 61.60 -28.02 -27.50
CA MET A 1 60.77 -26.94 -28.07
C MET A 1 59.33 -27.19 -27.62
N LYS A 2 58.83 -26.44 -26.62
CA LYS A 2 57.83 -25.34 -26.78
C LYS A 2 56.50 -25.87 -27.37
N LYS A 3 55.30 -25.71 -26.81
CA LYS A 3 54.72 -24.92 -25.70
C LYS A 3 53.26 -25.43 -25.57
N ASN A 4 52.67 -25.36 -24.37
CA ASN A 4 51.24 -25.10 -24.06
C ASN A 4 50.18 -26.00 -24.75
N ILE A 5 49.30 -26.68 -24.01
CA ILE A 5 48.04 -26.07 -23.58
C ILE A 5 47.66 -26.57 -22.18
N ALA A 6 47.48 -25.58 -21.31
CA ALA A 6 47.11 -25.70 -19.92
C ALA A 6 45.63 -26.08 -19.74
N ARG A 7 45.38 -26.88 -18.69
CA ARG A 7 44.30 -26.72 -17.71
C ARG A 7 42.97 -26.18 -18.25
N LEU A 8 42.03 -27.09 -18.54
CA LEU A 8 40.61 -26.84 -18.29
C LEU A 8 40.23 -27.55 -17.00
N ALA A 9 40.52 -26.89 -15.88
CA ALA A 9 39.89 -27.20 -14.62
C ALA A 9 38.41 -26.81 -14.76
N SER A 10 37.54 -27.82 -14.71
CA SER A 10 36.10 -27.64 -14.57
C SER A 10 35.81 -26.88 -13.28
N ILE A 11 35.72 -25.55 -13.35
CA ILE A 11 35.06 -24.76 -12.31
C ILE A 11 33.56 -24.94 -12.56
N MET A 12 33.02 -26.07 -12.11
CA MET A 12 31.60 -26.13 -11.76
C MET A 12 31.45 -25.20 -10.57
N LEU A 13 31.09 -23.94 -10.86
CA LEU A 13 30.54 -23.05 -9.87
C LEU A 13 29.22 -23.69 -9.42
N ALA A 14 29.29 -24.51 -8.38
CA ALA A 14 28.11 -24.90 -7.64
C ALA A 14 27.54 -23.60 -7.08
N LEU A 15 26.60 -22.98 -7.81
CA LEU A 15 25.54 -22.25 -7.15
C LEU A 15 24.88 -23.28 -6.25
N GLN A 16 25.37 -23.36 -5.00
CA GLN A 16 24.51 -23.76 -3.93
C GLN A 16 23.37 -22.76 -3.99
N VAL A 17 22.27 -23.19 -4.60
CA VAL A 17 20.97 -22.62 -4.30
C VAL A 17 20.88 -22.80 -2.80
N VAL A 18 21.21 -21.74 -2.07
CA VAL A 18 20.88 -21.64 -0.66
C VAL A 18 19.37 -21.71 -0.70
N SER A 19 18.85 -22.92 -0.49
CA SER A 19 17.43 -23.12 -0.24
C SER A 19 17.22 -22.45 1.10
N THR A 20 16.98 -21.14 1.07
CA THR A 20 16.49 -20.41 2.22
C THR A 20 15.19 -21.10 2.55
N ASP A 21 15.19 -21.85 3.64
CA ASP A 21 13.96 -22.37 4.22
C ASP A 21 13.00 -21.19 4.27
N ALA A 22 11.88 -21.29 3.54
CA ALA A 22 11.02 -20.14 3.34
C ALA A 22 10.67 -19.61 4.72
N ALA A 23 11.08 -18.37 5.02
CA ALA A 23 10.92 -17.80 6.34
C ALA A 23 9.47 -18.00 6.77
N LYS A 24 9.25 -18.66 7.91
CA LYS A 24 7.88 -18.91 8.38
C LYS A 24 7.22 -17.56 8.59
N LEU A 25 6.07 -17.39 7.94
CA LEU A 25 5.27 -16.19 8.07
C LEU A 25 4.10 -16.46 9.01
N ASP A 26 3.73 -15.47 9.80
CA ASP A 26 2.45 -15.50 10.52
C ASP A 26 1.28 -15.28 9.56
N ARG A 27 0.04 -15.34 10.08
CA ARG A 27 -1.17 -15.21 9.25
C ARG A 27 -1.30 -13.84 8.57
N PHE A 28 -0.58 -12.82 9.02
CA PHE A 28 -0.55 -11.48 8.43
C PHE A 28 0.62 -11.30 7.46
N GLY A 29 1.48 -12.30 7.28
CA GLY A 29 2.67 -12.21 6.42
C GLY A 29 3.91 -11.63 7.13
N GLY A 30 3.93 -11.60 8.47
CA GLY A 30 5.09 -11.17 9.25
C GLY A 30 6.10 -12.29 9.47
N PHE A 31 7.40 -11.96 9.48
CA PHE A 31 8.50 -12.89 9.68
C PHE A 31 8.54 -13.39 11.13
N THR A 32 8.31 -14.68 11.36
CA THR A 32 8.24 -15.21 12.73
C THR A 32 9.56 -15.09 13.49
N ASP A 33 10.69 -14.92 12.81
CA ASP A 33 12.00 -14.80 13.46
C ASP A 33 12.30 -13.37 13.94
N VAL A 34 11.50 -12.39 13.51
CA VAL A 34 11.57 -11.01 14.00
C VAL A 34 10.49 -10.83 15.06
N LYS A 35 10.86 -10.93 16.34
CA LYS A 35 9.92 -10.85 17.47
C LYS A 35 9.71 -9.40 17.93
N GLY A 36 8.46 -8.94 17.87
CA GLY A 36 7.99 -7.67 18.43
C GLY A 36 6.93 -7.88 19.52
N GLU A 37 6.28 -6.81 19.94
CA GLU A 37 5.19 -6.84 20.91
C GLU A 37 3.87 -7.31 20.25
N LYS A 38 3.12 -8.18 20.92
CA LYS A 38 1.80 -8.63 20.43
C LYS A 38 0.69 -7.73 20.95
N THR A 39 0.36 -6.68 20.21
CA THR A 39 -0.68 -5.70 20.59
C THR A 39 -2.07 -6.03 20.08
N GLY A 40 -2.19 -6.99 19.14
CA GLY A 40 -3.45 -7.27 18.44
C GLY A 40 -3.74 -6.34 17.26
N PHE A 41 -2.86 -5.37 16.97
CA PHE A 41 -2.94 -4.47 15.83
C PHE A 41 -1.58 -4.27 15.16
N PHE A 42 -1.59 -3.82 13.90
CA PHE A 42 -0.37 -3.34 13.27
C PHE A 42 0.16 -2.12 14.02
N HIS A 43 1.47 -2.10 14.29
CA HIS A 43 2.12 -0.96 14.95
C HIS A 43 3.59 -0.89 14.54
N THR A 44 4.27 0.21 14.87
CA THR A 44 5.71 0.36 14.58
C THR A 44 6.53 0.04 15.81
N GLN A 45 7.64 -0.69 15.64
CA GLN A 45 8.57 -0.97 16.73
C GLN A 45 10.02 -0.96 16.22
N LYS A 46 10.94 -0.47 17.04
CA LYS A 46 12.38 -0.58 16.77
C LYS A 46 12.92 -1.87 17.40
N ILE A 47 13.36 -2.82 16.57
CA ILE A 47 13.85 -4.15 16.97
C ILE A 47 15.27 -4.31 16.42
N GLY A 48 16.24 -4.60 17.29
CA GLY A 48 17.65 -4.76 16.87
C GLY A 48 18.22 -3.54 16.15
N GLY A 49 17.79 -2.32 16.54
CA GLY A 49 18.24 -1.07 15.93
C GLY A 49 17.52 -0.68 14.63
N ARG A 50 16.65 -1.53 14.06
CA ARG A 50 15.88 -1.26 12.84
C ARG A 50 14.40 -1.01 13.14
N TRP A 51 13.76 -0.08 12.43
CA TRP A 51 12.32 0.11 12.48
C TRP A 51 11.60 -0.95 11.65
N TRP A 52 10.56 -1.51 12.24
CA TRP A 52 9.66 -2.48 11.62
C TRP A 52 8.22 -1.98 11.76
N LEU A 53 7.39 -2.30 10.78
CA LEU A 53 5.97 -2.54 11.08
C LEU A 53 5.91 -3.91 11.77
N VAL A 54 5.04 -4.09 12.73
CA VAL A 54 4.85 -5.34 13.47
C VAL A 54 3.40 -5.74 13.32
N THR A 55 3.16 -7.02 13.04
CA THR A 55 1.82 -7.60 12.86
C THR A 55 1.06 -7.65 14.18
N PRO A 56 -0.27 -7.81 14.14
CA PRO A 56 -1.09 -8.10 15.31
C PRO A 56 -0.63 -9.29 16.17
N ASP A 57 0.04 -10.27 15.56
CA ASP A 57 0.56 -11.45 16.25
C ASP A 57 1.97 -11.25 16.84
N GLY A 58 2.57 -10.07 16.66
CA GLY A 58 3.83 -9.67 17.28
C GLY A 58 5.07 -10.01 16.45
N HIS A 59 4.97 -10.05 15.13
CA HIS A 59 6.09 -10.36 14.25
C HIS A 59 6.44 -9.20 13.31
N GLY A 60 7.73 -9.02 13.03
CA GLY A 60 8.18 -8.00 12.08
C GLY A 60 7.57 -8.21 10.70
N PHE A 61 7.07 -7.14 10.10
CA PHE A 61 6.37 -7.13 8.82
C PHE A 61 7.08 -6.20 7.85
N PHE A 62 7.33 -6.71 6.64
CA PHE A 62 7.81 -5.91 5.51
C PHE A 62 6.75 -5.97 4.41
N GLY A 63 6.10 -4.83 4.15
CA GLY A 63 4.99 -4.77 3.19
C GLY A 63 5.48 -4.65 1.77
N ILE A 64 5.29 -5.72 0.99
CA ILE A 64 5.41 -5.70 -0.47
C ILE A 64 3.98 -5.65 -1.00
N GLY A 65 3.52 -4.45 -1.35
CA GLY A 65 2.11 -4.20 -1.54
C GLY A 65 1.77 -3.50 -2.85
N LEU A 66 0.56 -3.78 -3.34
CA LEU A 66 -0.03 -3.08 -4.48
C LEU A 66 -0.62 -1.73 -4.04
N SER A 67 -0.64 -0.79 -4.97
CA SER A 67 -1.34 0.49 -4.82
C SER A 67 -2.38 0.63 -5.91
N HIS A 68 -3.55 1.14 -5.53
CA HIS A 68 -4.72 1.36 -6.37
C HIS A 68 -5.16 0.11 -7.17
N PRO A 69 -5.38 -1.06 -6.52
CA PRO A 69 -5.81 -2.26 -7.24
C PRO A 69 -7.23 -2.14 -7.80
N VAL A 70 -8.03 -1.22 -7.27
CA VAL A 70 -9.42 -1.00 -7.67
C VAL A 70 -9.62 0.47 -8.01
N THR A 71 -9.91 0.72 -9.29
CA THR A 71 -10.07 2.07 -9.84
C THR A 71 -11.14 2.07 -10.93
N GLY A 72 -11.54 3.26 -11.39
CA GLY A 72 -12.38 3.38 -12.59
C GLY A 72 -11.77 2.74 -13.85
N PHE A 73 -10.43 2.64 -13.94
CA PHE A 73 -9.75 2.01 -15.08
C PHE A 73 -9.98 0.49 -15.15
N SER A 74 -10.42 -0.13 -14.05
CA SER A 74 -10.74 -1.55 -13.99
C SER A 74 -12.03 -1.91 -14.75
N GLN A 75 -12.83 -0.91 -15.16
CA GLN A 75 -14.13 -1.12 -15.81
C GLN A 75 -14.02 -2.01 -17.05
N GLY A 76 -13.08 -1.74 -17.95
CA GLY A 76 -12.90 -2.55 -19.15
C GLY A 76 -12.63 -4.02 -18.83
N THR A 77 -11.69 -4.29 -17.92
CA THR A 77 -11.36 -5.65 -17.49
C THR A 77 -12.55 -6.35 -16.86
N VAL A 78 -13.28 -5.68 -15.94
CA VAL A 78 -14.45 -6.27 -15.29
C VAL A 78 -15.54 -6.58 -16.31
N THR A 79 -15.85 -5.65 -17.21
CA THR A 79 -16.89 -5.83 -18.23
C THR A 79 -16.54 -6.95 -19.21
N PHE A 80 -15.34 -6.93 -19.79
CA PHE A 80 -14.99 -7.82 -20.90
C PHE A 80 -14.38 -9.15 -20.46
N SER A 81 -13.53 -9.16 -19.43
CA SER A 81 -12.84 -10.38 -18.97
C SER A 81 -13.62 -11.13 -17.89
N TYR A 82 -14.39 -10.42 -17.05
CA TYR A 82 -15.17 -11.00 -15.96
C TYR A 82 -16.69 -10.92 -16.19
N LYS A 83 -17.14 -10.50 -17.38
CA LYS A 83 -18.56 -10.42 -17.75
C LYS A 83 -19.40 -9.61 -16.77
N GLY A 84 -18.82 -8.53 -16.23
CA GLY A 84 -19.45 -7.66 -15.23
C GLY A 84 -19.37 -8.17 -13.78
N ASN A 85 -18.81 -9.35 -13.52
CA ASN A 85 -18.70 -9.89 -12.17
C ASN A 85 -17.54 -9.27 -11.38
N GLN A 86 -17.85 -8.21 -10.62
CA GLN A 86 -16.88 -7.52 -9.78
C GLN A 86 -16.30 -8.40 -8.67
N GLU A 87 -17.10 -9.28 -8.06
CA GLU A 87 -16.63 -10.13 -6.97
C GLU A 87 -15.58 -11.14 -7.44
N ALA A 88 -15.86 -11.82 -8.56
CA ALA A 88 -14.91 -12.74 -9.17
C ALA A 88 -13.60 -12.04 -9.54
N TRP A 89 -13.69 -10.81 -10.07
CA TRP A 89 -12.52 -10.00 -10.38
C TRP A 89 -11.69 -9.63 -9.14
N LEU A 90 -12.34 -9.16 -8.07
CA LEU A 90 -11.66 -8.79 -6.82
C LEU A 90 -10.93 -9.99 -6.20
N ARG A 91 -11.61 -11.13 -6.08
CA ARG A 91 -11.03 -12.34 -5.48
C ARG A 91 -9.88 -12.90 -6.31
N ASP A 92 -10.04 -12.97 -7.63
CA ASP A 92 -8.99 -13.42 -8.53
C ASP A 92 -7.79 -12.45 -8.54
N GLY A 93 -8.04 -11.14 -8.43
CA GLY A 93 -6.98 -10.14 -8.25
C GLY A 93 -6.16 -10.36 -6.97
N ILE A 94 -6.83 -10.59 -5.83
CA ILE A 94 -6.16 -10.88 -4.55
C ILE A 94 -5.40 -12.21 -4.61
N LYS A 95 -5.97 -13.24 -5.25
CA LYS A 95 -5.29 -14.52 -5.48
C LYS A 95 -3.99 -14.33 -6.29
N LYS A 96 -4.06 -13.65 -7.44
CA LYS A 96 -2.88 -13.36 -8.28
C LYS A 96 -1.84 -12.52 -7.56
N MET A 97 -2.29 -11.54 -6.77
CA MET A 97 -1.41 -10.74 -5.93
C MET A 97 -0.59 -11.64 -4.99
N ARG A 98 -1.24 -12.58 -4.29
CA ARG A 98 -0.56 -13.54 -3.41
C ARG A 98 0.39 -14.46 -4.16
N GLU A 99 -0.03 -14.97 -5.33
CA GLU A 99 0.81 -15.83 -6.18
C GLU A 99 2.09 -15.12 -6.65
N LEU A 100 2.04 -13.80 -6.81
CA LEU A 100 3.19 -12.95 -7.14
C LEU A 100 4.04 -12.55 -5.92
N GLY A 101 3.67 -12.98 -4.70
CA GLY A 101 4.43 -12.72 -3.48
C GLY A 101 4.14 -11.38 -2.79
N TYR A 102 3.12 -10.64 -3.22
CA TYR A 102 2.67 -9.45 -2.49
C TYR A 102 1.86 -9.86 -1.26
N ASN A 103 2.06 -9.16 -0.14
CA ASN A 103 1.47 -9.49 1.15
C ASN A 103 0.53 -8.40 1.71
N CYS A 104 0.38 -7.26 1.04
CA CYS A 104 -0.55 -6.22 1.47
C CYS A 104 -1.06 -5.33 0.32
N VAL A 105 -2.01 -4.46 0.65
CA VAL A 105 -2.51 -3.39 -0.23
C VAL A 105 -2.42 -2.05 0.48
N TRP A 106 -1.52 -1.17 -0.01
CA TRP A 106 -1.23 0.11 0.63
C TRP A 106 -2.35 1.14 0.50
N SER A 107 -3.19 1.02 -0.52
CA SER A 107 -4.27 1.97 -0.78
C SER A 107 -5.64 1.50 -0.31
N GLY A 108 -5.74 0.33 0.31
CA GLY A 108 -7.03 -0.30 0.64
C GLY A 108 -7.75 -0.91 -0.54
N PRO A 109 -8.93 -1.53 -0.30
CA PRO A 109 -9.71 -2.12 -1.38
C PRO A 109 -9.90 -1.10 -2.48
N TYR A 110 -10.15 0.16 -2.15
CA TYR A 110 -10.20 1.28 -3.09
C TYR A 110 -9.72 2.57 -2.43
N SER A 111 -9.53 3.59 -3.25
CA SER A 111 -9.29 4.95 -2.79
C SER A 111 -10.28 5.91 -3.47
N THR A 112 -10.92 6.79 -2.71
CA THR A 112 -12.04 7.62 -3.19
C THR A 112 -11.66 8.49 -4.39
N GLU A 113 -10.41 8.92 -4.46
CA GLU A 113 -9.85 9.69 -5.55
C GLU A 113 -9.68 8.88 -6.85
N ARG A 114 -9.65 7.54 -6.77
CA ARG A 114 -9.54 6.63 -7.92
C ARG A 114 -10.86 6.00 -8.35
N THR A 115 -11.93 6.16 -7.56
CA THR A 115 -13.26 5.60 -7.83
C THR A 115 -14.31 6.65 -8.19
N ARG A 116 -13.89 7.89 -8.47
CA ARG A 116 -14.78 9.04 -8.73
C ARG A 116 -15.82 8.86 -9.85
N PHE A 117 -15.53 8.00 -10.82
CA PHE A 117 -16.41 7.77 -11.97
C PHE A 117 -17.47 6.68 -11.72
N GLY A 118 -17.57 6.14 -10.50
CA GLY A 118 -18.76 5.39 -10.05
C GLY A 118 -18.98 4.03 -10.70
N PHE A 119 -17.92 3.21 -10.84
CA PHE A 119 -18.03 1.85 -11.37
C PHE A 119 -17.90 0.74 -10.30
N VAL A 120 -17.03 0.97 -9.31
CA VAL A 120 -16.69 -0.03 -8.29
C VAL A 120 -17.70 -0.01 -7.16
N ASP A 121 -18.23 -1.18 -6.80
CA ASP A 121 -18.99 -1.36 -5.56
C ASP A 121 -18.06 -1.36 -4.34
N HIS A 122 -18.11 -0.28 -3.55
CA HIS A 122 -17.26 -0.08 -2.38
C HIS A 122 -17.57 -1.08 -1.26
N LEU A 123 -18.85 -1.37 -1.03
CA LEU A 123 -19.27 -2.30 0.02
C LEU A 123 -18.85 -3.73 -0.32
N LEU A 124 -18.97 -4.10 -1.60
CA LEU A 124 -18.46 -5.37 -2.10
C LEU A 124 -16.95 -5.47 -1.92
N ALA A 125 -16.19 -4.44 -2.31
CA ALA A 125 -14.73 -4.46 -2.20
C ALA A 125 -14.26 -4.56 -0.74
N GLU A 126 -14.89 -3.82 0.19
CA GLU A 126 -14.64 -3.92 1.63
C GLU A 126 -14.96 -5.30 2.19
N ARG A 127 -16.12 -5.87 1.80
CA ARG A 127 -16.50 -7.24 2.20
C ARG A 127 -15.48 -8.26 1.74
N VAL A 128 -15.13 -8.25 0.46
CA VAL A 128 -14.16 -9.20 -0.12
C VAL A 128 -12.81 -9.09 0.59
N TYR A 129 -12.29 -7.88 0.82
CA TYR A 129 -11.00 -7.72 1.52
C TYR A 129 -11.05 -8.23 2.96
N ARG A 130 -12.17 -8.05 3.67
CA ARG A 130 -12.36 -8.60 5.03
C ARG A 130 -12.39 -10.13 5.02
N GLU A 131 -13.12 -10.73 4.09
CA GLU A 131 -13.23 -12.19 3.97
C GLU A 131 -11.92 -12.83 3.51
N GLU A 132 -11.24 -12.19 2.57
CA GLU A 132 -9.94 -12.64 2.08
C GLU A 132 -8.85 -12.49 3.14
N LYS A 133 -9.04 -11.71 4.21
CA LYS A 133 -8.03 -11.56 5.28
C LYS A 133 -6.69 -11.09 4.71
N ILE A 134 -6.74 -9.94 4.03
CA ILE A 134 -5.56 -9.31 3.43
C ILE A 134 -5.17 -8.07 4.25
N PRO A 135 -3.90 -7.91 4.67
CA PRO A 135 -3.44 -6.67 5.27
C PRO A 135 -3.61 -5.49 4.31
N HIS A 136 -4.29 -4.43 4.74
CA HIS A 136 -4.49 -3.25 3.90
C HIS A 136 -4.66 -1.97 4.70
N ALA A 137 -4.37 -0.83 4.09
CA ALA A 137 -4.72 0.48 4.67
C ALA A 137 -6.12 0.93 4.23
N ILE A 138 -6.70 1.95 4.86
CA ILE A 138 -7.96 2.55 4.42
C ILE A 138 -7.75 4.03 4.11
N HIS A 139 -8.27 4.49 2.97
CA HIS A 139 -8.28 5.91 2.65
C HIS A 139 -9.35 6.63 3.48
N VAL A 140 -8.96 7.68 4.18
CA VAL A 140 -9.85 8.66 4.82
C VAL A 140 -9.72 9.98 4.05
N PRO A 141 -10.74 10.40 3.27
CA PRO A 141 -10.62 11.53 2.36
C PRO A 141 -10.70 12.88 3.08
N LEU A 142 -9.66 13.23 3.85
CA LEU A 142 -9.63 14.47 4.64
C LEU A 142 -9.17 15.70 3.84
N ILE A 143 -8.57 15.49 2.67
CA ILE A 143 -8.13 16.56 1.79
C ILE A 143 -8.02 16.05 0.35
N LYS A 144 -8.66 16.75 -0.59
CA LYS A 144 -8.62 16.41 -2.02
C LYS A 144 -7.20 16.59 -2.59
N HIS A 145 -6.83 15.75 -3.56
CA HIS A 145 -5.72 16.06 -4.47
C HIS A 145 -6.04 17.34 -5.27
N GLN A 146 -5.01 18.06 -5.72
CA GLN A 146 -5.22 19.31 -6.49
C GLN A 146 -6.04 19.11 -7.78
N VAL A 147 -5.85 17.99 -8.48
CA VAL A 147 -6.60 17.63 -9.69
C VAL A 147 -8.06 17.20 -9.44
N GLU A 148 -8.50 17.09 -8.19
CA GLU A 148 -9.93 16.84 -7.87
C GLU A 148 -10.70 18.12 -7.60
N LEU A 149 -10.01 19.26 -7.46
CA LEU A 149 -10.66 20.54 -7.24
C LEU A 149 -11.41 20.96 -8.50
N LYS A 150 -12.70 21.24 -8.34
CA LYS A 150 -13.51 21.85 -9.41
C LYS A 150 -13.17 23.34 -9.52
N PRO A 151 -13.46 24.00 -10.67
CA PRO A 151 -13.31 25.44 -10.78
C PRO A 151 -14.04 26.17 -9.64
N GLY A 152 -13.31 27.03 -8.92
CA GLY A 152 -13.82 27.75 -7.75
C GLY A 152 -13.67 27.03 -6.41
N GLU A 153 -13.31 25.74 -6.38
CA GLU A 153 -12.96 25.07 -5.13
C GLU A 153 -11.53 25.44 -4.70
N THR A 154 -11.38 25.86 -3.45
CA THR A 154 -10.08 26.02 -2.79
C THR A 154 -9.82 24.89 -1.81
N ARG A 155 -8.59 24.82 -1.30
CA ARG A 155 -8.28 23.92 -0.18
C ARG A 155 -9.07 24.33 1.07
N PRO A 156 -9.41 23.37 1.96
CA PRO A 156 -10.07 23.70 3.21
C PRO A 156 -9.15 24.55 4.10
N ASP A 157 -9.73 25.44 4.89
CA ASP A 157 -9.06 26.02 6.05
C ASP A 157 -8.99 24.95 7.15
N VAL A 158 -7.80 24.42 7.41
CA VAL A 158 -7.61 23.34 8.38
C VAL A 158 -7.79 23.79 9.83
N PHE A 159 -7.91 25.09 10.08
CA PHE A 159 -8.14 25.67 11.40
C PHE A 159 -9.61 25.97 11.68
N SER A 160 -10.52 25.80 10.70
CA SER A 160 -11.93 26.10 10.87
C SER A 160 -12.70 24.99 11.60
N ASP A 161 -13.78 25.36 12.28
CA ASP A 161 -14.66 24.41 12.96
C ASP A 161 -15.37 23.46 11.97
N GLU A 162 -15.68 23.95 10.77
CA GLU A 162 -16.26 23.16 9.68
C GLU A 162 -15.30 22.07 9.22
N TYR A 163 -14.00 22.37 9.11
CA TYR A 163 -13.01 21.35 8.77
C TYR A 163 -12.88 20.31 9.89
N ALA A 164 -12.85 20.76 11.16
CA ALA A 164 -12.81 19.84 12.29
C ALA A 164 -14.05 18.91 12.31
N GLN A 165 -15.24 19.44 11.99
CA GLN A 165 -16.45 18.64 11.87
C GLN A 165 -16.37 17.66 10.70
N PHE A 166 -15.92 18.11 9.53
CA PHE A 166 -15.69 17.26 8.36
C PHE A 166 -14.74 16.10 8.65
N VAL A 167 -13.66 16.34 9.40
CA VAL A 167 -12.73 15.28 9.83
C VAL A 167 -13.44 14.27 10.74
N ARG A 168 -14.21 14.73 11.75
CA ARG A 168 -14.97 13.85 12.65
C ARG A 168 -15.95 12.96 11.88
N GLU A 169 -16.67 13.52 10.91
CA GLU A 169 -17.62 12.79 10.06
C GLU A 169 -16.91 11.72 9.21
N ASN A 170 -15.76 12.04 8.62
CA ASN A 170 -14.99 11.07 7.83
C ASN A 170 -14.37 9.98 8.71
N VAL A 171 -13.86 10.31 9.90
CA VAL A 171 -13.37 9.31 10.86
C VAL A 171 -14.51 8.39 11.29
N ALA A 172 -15.68 8.95 11.62
CA ALA A 172 -16.86 8.15 11.97
C ALA A 172 -17.28 7.20 10.84
N ARG A 173 -17.14 7.64 9.59
CA ARG A 173 -17.49 6.84 8.41
C ARG A 173 -16.50 5.73 8.08
N TYR A 174 -15.20 6.01 8.11
CA TYR A 174 -14.18 5.09 7.58
C TYR A 174 -13.39 4.34 8.66
N VAL A 175 -13.18 4.96 9.82
CA VAL A 175 -12.35 4.42 10.91
C VAL A 175 -13.20 3.64 11.90
N THR A 176 -14.32 4.19 12.36
CA THR A 176 -15.14 3.57 13.42
C THR A 176 -15.61 2.15 13.07
N PRO A 177 -16.08 1.83 11.84
CA PRO A 177 -16.47 0.46 11.48
C PRO A 177 -15.31 -0.55 11.48
N ASN A 178 -14.08 -0.07 11.50
CA ASN A 178 -12.86 -0.87 11.40
C ASN A 178 -12.00 -0.84 12.67
N LYS A 179 -12.50 -0.24 13.76
CA LYS A 179 -11.73 -0.03 15.01
C LYS A 179 -11.14 -1.33 15.61
N ASP A 180 -11.82 -2.47 15.44
CA ASP A 180 -11.38 -3.77 15.95
C ASP A 180 -10.87 -4.71 14.84
N ASN A 181 -10.67 -4.21 13.62
CA ASN A 181 -10.23 -5.04 12.49
C ASN A 181 -8.69 -5.17 12.47
N PRO A 182 -8.12 -6.35 12.80
CA PRO A 182 -6.66 -6.50 12.91
C PRO A 182 -5.97 -6.50 11.54
N TRP A 183 -6.71 -6.61 10.43
CA TRP A 183 -6.15 -6.59 9.08
C TRP A 183 -5.91 -5.17 8.56
N ILE A 184 -6.38 -4.15 9.29
CA ILE A 184 -6.11 -2.77 8.91
C ILE A 184 -4.72 -2.38 9.40
N MET A 185 -3.82 -2.14 8.45
CA MET A 185 -2.45 -1.73 8.71
C MET A 185 -2.37 -0.28 9.18
N GLY A 186 -3.36 0.53 8.81
CA GLY A 186 -3.43 1.94 9.15
C GLY A 186 -4.41 2.70 8.26
N TYR A 187 -4.47 4.00 8.48
CA TYR A 187 -5.30 4.93 7.73
C TYR A 187 -4.40 5.96 7.08
N TYR A 188 -4.69 6.33 5.85
CA TYR A 188 -4.01 7.42 5.16
C TYR A 188 -5.03 8.45 4.71
N TYR A 189 -4.59 9.70 4.58
CA TYR A 189 -5.44 10.78 4.13
C TYR A 189 -4.79 11.55 3.00
N GLY A 190 -5.59 11.80 1.96
CA GLY A 190 -5.16 12.51 0.77
C GLY A 190 -4.23 11.70 -0.12
N PHE A 191 -4.01 12.24 -1.30
CA PHE A 191 -3.04 11.78 -2.27
C PHE A 191 -2.44 13.04 -2.86
N GLY A 192 -1.13 13.20 -2.80
CA GLY A 192 -0.42 14.33 -3.41
C GLY A 192 -1.00 15.72 -3.12
N SER A 193 -1.72 15.91 -2.02
CA SER A 193 -2.53 17.10 -1.75
C SER A 193 -1.69 18.38 -1.62
N PHE A 194 -0.42 18.21 -1.29
CA PHE A 194 0.60 19.25 -1.18
C PHE A 194 1.65 19.19 -2.29
N MET A 195 1.46 18.37 -3.33
CA MET A 195 2.41 18.30 -4.45
C MET A 195 2.54 19.67 -5.10
N ARG A 196 3.73 20.26 -4.99
CA ARG A 196 4.11 21.45 -5.74
C ARG A 196 5.04 21.01 -6.85
N SER A 197 4.45 20.67 -7.99
CA SER A 197 5.15 20.15 -9.18
C SER A 197 6.21 21.09 -9.77
N GLY A 198 6.37 22.32 -9.25
CA GLY A 198 7.44 23.24 -9.60
C GLY A 198 8.56 23.41 -8.56
N LEU A 199 8.41 22.90 -7.33
CA LEU A 199 9.45 23.07 -6.29
C LEU A 199 10.70 22.22 -6.56
N TRP A 200 10.58 21.11 -7.28
CA TRP A 200 11.73 20.27 -7.65
C TRP A 200 12.75 21.01 -8.53
N LEU A 201 12.33 22.05 -9.26
CA LEU A 201 13.24 22.90 -10.05
C LEU A 201 14.31 23.56 -9.16
N ASN A 202 13.95 23.93 -7.92
CA ASN A 202 14.89 24.53 -6.98
C ASN A 202 15.81 23.47 -6.33
N GLU A 203 15.29 22.28 -6.05
CA GLU A 203 16.06 21.18 -5.43
C GLU A 203 17.06 20.53 -6.40
N THR A 204 16.72 20.42 -7.68
CA THR A 204 17.58 19.76 -8.68
C THR A 204 18.74 20.64 -9.13
N LEU A 205 18.60 21.97 -9.02
CA LEU A 205 19.59 22.94 -9.50
C LEU A 205 20.53 23.47 -8.40
N ASN A 206 20.45 22.96 -7.17
CA ASN A 206 21.35 23.34 -6.07
C ASN A 206 21.41 24.88 -5.86
N ARG A 207 20.28 25.59 -6.05
CA ARG A 207 20.28 27.06 -5.98
C ARG A 207 20.38 27.54 -4.54
N LYS A 208 21.38 28.40 -4.29
CA LYS A 208 21.74 28.93 -2.97
C LYS A 208 20.75 29.99 -2.46
N PRO A 209 20.75 30.27 -1.14
CA PRO A 209 19.83 31.22 -0.53
C PRO A 209 19.90 32.62 -1.15
N GLY A 210 18.73 33.20 -1.47
CA GLY A 210 18.57 34.54 -2.05
C GLY A 210 18.11 34.59 -3.50
N SER A 211 17.93 33.45 -4.17
CA SER A 211 17.42 33.44 -5.55
C SER A 211 15.91 33.74 -5.62
N ALA A 212 15.49 34.60 -6.55
CA ALA A 212 14.06 34.81 -6.87
C ALA A 212 13.48 33.71 -7.79
N GLY A 213 14.31 32.74 -8.14
CA GLY A 213 14.18 31.82 -9.26
C GLY A 213 15.57 31.49 -9.71
#